data_AF-A0A419L108-F1
#
_entry.id   AF-A0A419L108-F1
#
_cell.length_a   1.000
_cell.length_b   1.000
_cell.length_c   1.000
_cell.angle_alpha   90.00
_cell.angle_beta   90.00
_cell.angle_gamma   90.00
#
_symmetry.space_group_name_H-M   'P 1'
#
loop_
_entity.id
_entity.type
_entity.pdbx_description
1 polymer ?
#
loop_
_entity_poly.entity_id
_entity_poly.type
_entity_poly.pdbx_seq_one_letter_code
_entity_poly.pdbx_strand_id
1 'polypeptide(L)'
;MKDIFLEKERVKRVFERIHSLLFKYYEESCSLIQVQENGYSTWAGLWSAKKHFTLQCDFIVYLSPRMFRELVYPLILEECKEFDRTIWHLDGPLELKHLDDLLSIRELDCIQWIPGAGNPDSGEECRVPLYRKIQNKGKLLQLFVPPKKVMRILDRISHEKVAISTTCANITEARNLIKEIEERF
;
A
#
# COMPACT_ATOMS: atom_id res chain seq x y z
N MET A 1 18.17 15.61 -5.13
CA MET A 1 17.40 16.68 -4.46
C MET A 1 17.65 18.07 -5.04
N LYS A 2 18.89 18.54 -5.20
CA LYS A 2 19.21 19.87 -5.77
C LYS A 2 18.50 20.14 -7.12
N ASP A 3 18.50 19.14 -7.99
CA ASP A 3 17.93 19.24 -9.35
C ASP A 3 16.42 19.49 -9.37
N ILE A 4 15.69 19.15 -8.31
CA ILE A 4 14.25 19.46 -8.22
C ILE A 4 14.00 20.97 -8.21
N PHE A 5 14.96 21.73 -7.68
CA PHE A 5 14.88 23.18 -7.59
C PHE A 5 15.53 23.87 -8.80
N LEU A 6 16.65 23.32 -9.29
CA LEU A 6 17.42 23.96 -10.36
C LEU A 6 17.05 23.50 -11.77
N GLU A 7 16.57 22.26 -11.91
CA GLU A 7 16.40 21.56 -13.18
C GLU A 7 15.02 20.87 -13.24
N LYS A 8 14.00 21.52 -12.66
CA LYS A 8 12.69 20.93 -12.40
C LYS A 8 12.04 20.26 -13.60
N GLU A 9 12.07 20.92 -14.76
CA GLU A 9 11.47 20.38 -15.99
C GLU A 9 12.24 19.17 -16.52
N ARG A 10 13.57 19.12 -16.30
CA ARG A 10 14.34 17.92 -16.59
C ARG A 10 13.96 16.78 -15.66
N VAL A 11 13.75 17.05 -14.37
CA VAL A 11 13.30 16.05 -13.40
C VAL A 11 11.94 15.47 -13.79
N LYS A 12 10.97 16.31 -14.17
CA LYS A 12 9.64 15.86 -14.64
C LYS A 12 9.76 14.91 -15.83
N ARG A 13 10.54 15.28 -16.86
CA ARG A 13 10.77 14.41 -18.03
C ARG A 13 11.42 13.07 -17.67
N VAL A 14 12.33 13.06 -16.68
CA VAL A 14 12.95 11.81 -16.21
C VAL A 14 11.92 10.95 -15.46
N PHE A 15 11.08 11.55 -14.62
CA PHE A 15 10.00 10.83 -13.94
C PHE A 15 9.01 10.23 -14.94
N GLU A 16 8.54 11.00 -15.92
CA GLU A 16 7.67 10.51 -17.00
C GLU A 16 8.32 9.33 -17.76
N ARG A 17 9.63 9.41 -18.04
CA ARG A 17 10.34 8.33 -18.70
C ARG A 17 10.43 7.08 -17.82
N ILE A 18 10.78 7.20 -16.54
CA ILE A 18 10.81 6.07 -15.60
C ILE A 18 9.41 5.44 -15.48
N HIS A 19 8.39 6.28 -15.39
CA HIS A 19 7.00 5.88 -15.32
C HIS A 19 6.56 5.09 -16.55
N SER A 20 6.90 5.55 -17.77
CA SER A 20 6.62 4.79 -19.00
C SER A 20 7.32 3.42 -19.03
N LEU A 21 8.53 3.33 -18.47
CA LEU A 21 9.27 2.07 -18.39
C LEU A 21 8.66 1.12 -17.36
N LEU A 22 8.08 1.64 -16.27
CA LEU A 22 7.36 0.84 -15.29
C LEU A 22 6.24 0.04 -15.96
N PHE A 23 5.38 0.69 -16.74
CA PHE A 23 4.28 0.02 -17.43
C PHE A 23 4.79 -1.01 -18.44
N LYS A 24 5.81 -0.65 -19.23
CA LYS A 24 6.40 -1.58 -20.20
C LYS A 24 6.92 -2.85 -19.51
N TYR A 25 7.73 -2.70 -18.47
CA TYR A 25 8.34 -3.85 -17.81
C TYR A 25 7.37 -4.62 -16.91
N TYR A 26 6.32 -3.97 -16.42
CA TYR A 26 5.20 -4.65 -15.77
C TYR A 26 4.54 -5.63 -16.76
N GLU A 27 4.18 -5.17 -17.95
CA GLU A 27 3.54 -6.00 -18.98
C GLU A 27 4.46 -7.13 -19.47
N GLU A 28 5.74 -6.83 -19.74
CA GLU A 28 6.72 -7.86 -20.11
C GLU A 28 6.87 -8.92 -19.02
N SER A 29 6.96 -8.50 -17.75
CA SER A 29 7.05 -9.44 -16.62
C SER A 29 5.78 -10.30 -16.49
N CYS A 30 4.61 -9.68 -16.63
CA CYS A 30 3.32 -10.36 -16.59
C CYS A 30 3.18 -11.41 -17.70
N SER A 31 3.66 -11.10 -18.91
CA SER A 31 3.68 -12.04 -20.02
C SER A 31 4.60 -13.22 -19.76
N LEU A 32 5.78 -13.00 -19.18
CA LEU A 32 6.76 -14.06 -18.91
C LEU A 32 6.28 -15.07 -17.86
N ILE A 33 5.56 -14.61 -16.84
CA ILE A 33 5.03 -15.47 -15.76
C ILE A 33 3.59 -15.94 -16.01
N GLN A 34 3.00 -15.60 -17.16
CA GLN A 34 1.66 -16.02 -17.58
C GLN A 34 0.58 -15.71 -16.54
N VAL A 35 0.54 -14.46 -16.06
CA VAL A 35 -0.40 -14.01 -15.01
C VAL A 35 -1.88 -14.23 -15.33
N GLN A 36 -2.25 -14.36 -16.62
CA GLN A 36 -3.62 -14.66 -17.02
C GLN A 36 -4.06 -16.07 -16.55
N GLU A 37 -3.10 -16.99 -16.42
CA GLU A 37 -3.35 -18.36 -15.96
C GLU A 37 -3.06 -18.51 -14.46
N ASN A 38 -2.00 -17.86 -13.98
CA ASN A 38 -1.50 -18.02 -12.60
C ASN A 38 -2.04 -16.97 -11.60
N GLY A 39 -2.73 -15.96 -12.11
CA GLY A 39 -3.07 -14.76 -11.38
C GLY A 39 -1.87 -13.84 -11.17
N TYR A 40 -2.14 -12.71 -10.52
CA TYR A 40 -1.19 -11.64 -10.32
C TYR A 40 -0.74 -11.61 -8.86
N SER A 41 0.56 -11.39 -8.65
CA SER A 41 1.14 -11.14 -7.32
C SER A 41 2.22 -10.07 -7.42
N THR A 42 2.46 -9.40 -6.30
CA THR A 42 3.56 -8.45 -6.14
C THR A 42 4.41 -8.85 -4.95
N TRP A 43 5.46 -8.07 -4.69
CA TRP A 43 6.28 -8.19 -3.48
C TRP A 43 5.47 -7.97 -2.18
N ALA A 44 4.27 -7.38 -2.25
CA ALA A 44 3.39 -7.16 -1.10
C ALA A 44 2.72 -8.44 -0.58
N GLY A 45 2.88 -9.58 -1.26
CA GLY A 45 2.39 -10.87 -0.77
C GLY A 45 0.88 -11.07 -0.87
N LEU A 46 0.22 -10.34 -1.78
CA LEU A 46 -1.21 -10.50 -2.07
C LEU A 46 -1.41 -11.04 -3.48
N TRP A 47 -2.28 -12.04 -3.59
CA TRP A 47 -2.71 -12.61 -4.87
C TRP A 47 -3.99 -11.92 -5.36
N SER A 48 -4.12 -11.76 -6.68
CA SER A 48 -5.32 -11.24 -7.31
C SER A 48 -5.59 -11.94 -8.63
N ALA A 49 -6.86 -12.28 -8.88
CA ALA A 49 -7.34 -12.72 -10.19
C ALA A 49 -7.35 -11.61 -11.25
N LYS A 50 -7.24 -10.35 -10.82
CA LYS A 50 -7.24 -9.16 -11.69
C LYS A 50 -5.88 -8.48 -11.69
N LYS A 51 -5.59 -7.73 -12.75
CA LYS A 51 -4.37 -6.95 -12.91
C LYS A 51 -4.22 -5.99 -11.73
N HIS A 52 -3.20 -6.20 -10.91
CA HIS A 52 -2.93 -5.35 -9.74
C HIS A 52 -1.46 -5.02 -9.61
N PHE A 53 -1.19 -3.92 -8.92
CA PHE A 53 0.17 -3.54 -8.59
C PHE A 53 0.22 -2.82 -7.23
N THR A 54 1.37 -2.97 -6.55
CA THR A 54 1.67 -2.22 -5.33
C THR A 54 2.50 -1.01 -5.71
N LEU A 55 1.82 0.13 -5.76
CA LEU A 55 2.37 1.44 -6.08
C LEU A 55 3.19 1.96 -4.90
N GLN A 56 4.29 2.66 -5.19
CA GLN A 56 5.16 3.21 -4.17
C GLN A 56 5.99 4.37 -4.70
N CYS A 57 6.33 5.31 -3.82
CA CYS A 57 7.34 6.31 -4.09
C CYS A 57 7.95 6.82 -2.78
N ASP A 58 8.90 6.08 -2.21
CA ASP A 58 9.53 6.41 -0.92
C ASP A 58 10.17 7.80 -0.92
N PHE A 59 10.53 8.31 -2.10
CA PHE A 59 11.07 9.64 -2.27
C PHE A 59 10.12 10.77 -1.81
N ILE A 60 8.81 10.54 -1.77
CA ILE A 60 7.84 11.60 -1.41
C ILE A 60 7.99 12.06 0.03
N VAL A 61 8.62 11.28 0.92
CA VAL A 61 8.92 11.71 2.30
C VAL A 61 9.75 12.99 2.35
N TYR A 62 10.55 13.28 1.31
CA TYR A 62 11.35 14.50 1.21
C TYR A 62 10.58 15.69 0.61
N LEU A 63 9.40 15.47 0.05
CA LEU A 63 8.64 16.50 -0.65
C LEU A 63 7.71 17.24 0.32
N SER A 64 7.54 18.55 0.09
CA SER A 64 6.40 19.25 0.70
C SER A 64 5.10 18.77 0.02
N PRO A 65 3.91 18.89 0.66
CA PRO A 65 2.63 18.56 0.02
C PRO A 65 2.43 19.25 -1.33
N ARG A 66 2.91 20.50 -1.46
CA ARG A 66 2.89 21.23 -2.74
C ARG A 66 3.75 20.56 -3.81
N MET A 67 4.98 20.16 -3.47
CA MET A 67 5.88 19.52 -4.43
C MET A 67 5.42 18.11 -4.79
N PHE A 68 4.89 17.37 -3.82
CA PHE A 68 4.27 16.06 -4.07
C PHE A 68 3.15 16.15 -5.11
N ARG A 69 2.20 17.08 -4.90
CA ARG A 69 1.09 17.32 -5.82
C ARG A 69 1.54 17.71 -7.23
N GLU A 70 2.67 18.38 -7.35
CA GLU A 70 3.18 18.81 -8.64
C GLU A 70 4.00 17.73 -9.37
N LEU A 71 4.80 16.96 -8.63
CA LEU A 71 5.84 16.10 -9.24
C LEU A 71 5.46 14.63 -9.30
N VAL A 72 4.71 14.12 -8.32
CA VAL A 72 4.50 12.68 -8.15
C VAL A 72 3.02 12.32 -8.21
N TYR A 73 2.15 13.13 -7.59
CA TYR A 73 0.71 12.88 -7.59
C TYR A 73 0.10 12.64 -8.98
N PRO A 74 0.47 13.39 -10.05
CA PRO A 74 -0.06 13.11 -11.40
C PRO A 74 0.33 11.73 -11.93
N LEU A 75 1.51 11.23 -11.57
CA LEU A 75 1.97 9.89 -11.96
C LEU A 75 1.15 8.83 -11.24
N ILE A 76 0.92 8.99 -9.93
CA ILE A 76 0.08 8.07 -9.14
C ILE A 76 -1.34 8.00 -9.72
N LEU A 77 -1.91 9.12 -10.18
CA LEU A 77 -3.21 9.13 -10.84
C LEU A 77 -3.23 8.34 -12.15
N GLU A 78 -2.12 8.32 -12.89
CA GLU A 78 -1.98 7.55 -14.11
C GLU A 78 -1.75 6.06 -13.80
N GLU A 79 -0.88 5.73 -12.83
CA GLU A 79 -0.70 4.37 -12.32
C GLU A 79 -2.03 3.78 -11.85
N CYS A 80 -2.81 4.51 -11.06
CA CYS A 80 -4.07 4.01 -10.52
C CYS A 80 -5.11 3.71 -11.62
N LYS A 81 -5.01 4.35 -12.79
CA LYS A 81 -5.92 4.10 -13.92
C LYS A 81 -5.51 2.87 -14.75
N GLU A 82 -4.26 2.46 -14.66
CA GLU A 82 -3.70 1.36 -15.45
C GLU A 82 -4.00 -0.02 -14.84
N PHE A 83 -4.23 -0.09 -13.52
CA PHE A 83 -4.45 -1.34 -12.79
C PHE A 83 -5.91 -1.48 -12.33
N ASP A 84 -6.46 -2.69 -12.39
CA ASP A 84 -7.83 -2.97 -11.92
C ASP A 84 -7.95 -2.93 -10.39
N ARG A 85 -6.83 -3.19 -9.70
CA ARG A 85 -6.71 -3.13 -8.24
C ARG A 85 -5.40 -2.48 -7.86
N THR A 86 -5.45 -1.56 -6.92
CA THR A 86 -4.28 -0.74 -6.57
C THR A 86 -4.03 -0.76 -5.06
N ILE A 87 -2.76 -0.85 -4.71
CA ILE A 87 -2.31 -0.78 -3.32
C ILE A 87 -1.22 0.27 -3.24
N TRP A 88 -1.36 1.26 -2.37
CA TRP A 88 -0.29 2.20 -2.09
C TRP A 88 0.52 1.73 -0.87
N HIS A 89 1.83 1.58 -1.05
CA HIS A 89 2.78 1.36 0.03
C HIS A 89 3.03 2.67 0.79
N LEU A 90 2.49 2.77 2.00
CA LEU A 90 2.67 3.92 2.89
C LEU A 90 3.79 3.60 3.90
N ASP A 91 5.00 4.06 3.60
CA ASP A 91 6.22 3.75 4.35
C ASP A 91 6.50 4.76 5.46
N GLY A 92 5.92 4.48 6.62
CA GLY A 92 6.26 5.15 7.85
C GLY A 92 5.61 6.54 8.03
N PRO A 93 5.88 7.16 9.18
CA PRO A 93 5.17 8.36 9.61
C PRO A 93 5.49 9.61 8.77
N LEU A 94 6.67 9.65 8.12
CA LEU A 94 7.09 10.81 7.33
C LEU A 94 6.23 11.00 6.07
N GLU A 95 5.63 9.92 5.56
CA GLU A 95 4.77 9.95 4.39
C GLU A 95 3.34 10.44 4.71
N LEU A 96 2.91 10.37 5.97
CA LEU A 96 1.53 10.66 6.39
C LEU A 96 1.03 12.06 6.01
N LYS A 97 1.94 13.02 5.79
CA LYS A 97 1.61 14.37 5.29
C LYS A 97 0.98 14.38 3.88
N HIS A 98 1.09 13.29 3.13
CA HIS A 98 0.52 13.09 1.80
C HIS A 98 -0.72 12.19 1.82
N LEU A 99 -1.06 11.61 2.98
CA LEU A 99 -2.13 10.62 3.07
C LEU A 99 -3.49 11.16 2.61
N ASP A 100 -3.84 12.41 2.95
CA ASP A 100 -5.13 12.96 2.53
C ASP A 100 -5.26 13.13 1.01
N ASP A 101 -4.16 13.47 0.33
CA ASP A 101 -4.12 13.52 -1.13
C ASP A 101 -4.30 12.09 -1.69
N LEU A 102 -3.58 11.10 -1.17
CA LEU A 102 -3.71 9.68 -1.57
C LEU A 102 -5.14 9.14 -1.38
N LEU A 103 -5.73 9.36 -0.20
CA LEU A 103 -7.10 8.91 0.11
C LEU A 103 -8.17 9.56 -0.76
N SER A 104 -7.84 10.68 -1.43
CA SER A 104 -8.75 11.35 -2.37
C SER A 104 -8.76 10.74 -3.77
N ILE A 105 -7.75 9.93 -4.13
CA ILE A 105 -7.68 9.24 -5.41
C ILE A 105 -8.75 8.15 -5.43
N ARG A 106 -9.74 8.24 -6.31
CA ARG A 106 -10.88 7.30 -6.34
C ARG A 106 -10.43 5.88 -6.68
N GLU A 107 -9.54 5.77 -7.66
CA GLU A 107 -9.00 4.54 -8.25
C GLU A 107 -7.97 3.86 -7.34
N LEU A 108 -7.52 4.51 -6.26
CA LEU A 108 -6.66 3.90 -5.25
C LEU A 108 -7.50 3.04 -4.30
N ASP A 109 -7.37 1.71 -4.28
CA ASP A 109 -8.26 0.86 -3.50
C ASP A 109 -7.78 0.64 -2.06
N CYS A 110 -6.48 0.41 -1.88
CA CYS A 110 -5.92 -0.07 -0.63
C CYS A 110 -4.70 0.74 -0.17
N ILE A 111 -4.55 0.89 1.14
CA ILE A 111 -3.32 1.38 1.78
C ILE A 111 -2.64 0.22 2.51
N GLN A 112 -1.40 -0.06 2.16
CA GLN A 112 -0.52 -0.90 2.96
C GLN A 112 0.22 0.00 3.95
N TRP A 113 0.03 -0.23 5.25
CA TRP A 113 0.71 0.56 6.28
C TRP A 113 1.96 -0.15 6.81
N ILE A 114 3.11 0.53 6.69
CA ILE A 114 4.36 0.13 7.33
C ILE A 114 4.70 1.17 8.40
N PRO A 115 4.88 0.79 9.68
CA PRO A 115 5.16 1.75 10.75
C PRO A 115 6.56 2.38 10.69
N GLY A 116 7.48 1.78 9.93
CA GLY A 116 8.90 2.14 9.92
C GLY A 116 9.65 1.66 11.15
N ALA A 117 10.99 1.69 11.10
CA ALA A 117 11.83 1.26 12.21
C ALA A 117 11.65 2.16 13.45
N GLY A 118 11.76 1.57 14.65
CA GLY A 118 11.69 2.29 15.93
C GLY A 118 10.30 2.81 16.33
N ASN A 119 9.28 2.50 15.54
CA ASN A 119 7.91 2.95 15.75
C ASN A 119 7.03 1.82 16.33
N PRO A 120 5.93 2.15 17.05
CA PRO A 120 4.94 1.17 17.48
C PRO A 120 4.44 0.31 16.30
N ASP A 121 4.37 -1.01 16.47
CA ASP A 121 3.93 -1.94 15.44
C ASP A 121 2.46 -1.74 15.05
N SER A 122 2.03 -2.38 13.95
CA SER A 122 0.68 -2.22 13.41
C SER A 122 -0.43 -2.81 14.29
N GLY A 123 -0.08 -3.60 15.31
CA GLY A 123 -1.01 -4.12 16.31
C GLY A 123 -1.29 -3.17 17.46
N GLU A 124 -0.63 -2.00 17.52
CA GLU A 124 -0.76 -1.06 18.62
C GLU A 124 -2.00 -0.17 18.52
N GLU A 125 -2.63 0.11 19.65
CA GLU A 125 -3.88 0.87 19.71
C GLU A 125 -3.75 2.31 19.20
N CYS A 126 -2.56 2.90 19.35
CA CYS A 126 -2.27 4.22 18.81
C CYS A 126 -2.37 4.29 17.27
N ARG A 127 -2.41 3.14 16.57
CA ARG A 127 -2.58 3.05 15.12
C ARG A 127 -4.04 2.99 14.67
N VAL A 128 -4.97 2.59 15.54
CA VAL A 128 -6.40 2.45 15.20
C VAL A 128 -7.02 3.72 14.60
N PRO A 129 -6.71 4.95 15.09
CA PRO A 129 -7.23 6.17 14.47
C PRO A 129 -6.82 6.32 12.99
N LEU A 130 -5.59 5.93 12.63
CA LEU A 130 -5.11 5.95 11.24
C LEU A 130 -5.90 4.96 10.38
N TYR A 131 -6.11 3.73 10.87
CA TYR A 131 -6.85 2.70 10.15
C TYR A 131 -8.30 3.11 9.90
N ARG A 132 -8.96 3.68 10.91
CA ARG A 132 -10.32 4.22 10.76
C ARG A 132 -10.36 5.39 9.77
N LYS A 133 -9.38 6.29 9.79
CA LYS A 133 -9.30 7.38 8.80
C LYS A 133 -9.28 6.82 7.37
N ILE A 134 -8.46 5.81 7.13
CA ILE A 134 -8.31 5.15 5.82
C ILE A 134 -9.63 4.47 5.41
N GLN A 135 -10.22 3.66 6.28
CA GLN A 135 -11.47 2.95 5.99
C GLN A 135 -12.68 3.88 5.84
N ASN A 136 -12.75 4.97 6.59
CA ASN A 136 -13.79 6.00 6.47
C ASN A 136 -13.74 6.73 5.12
N LYS A 137 -12.59 6.73 4.45
CA LYS A 137 -12.44 7.20 3.05
C LYS A 137 -12.75 6.11 2.01
N GLY A 138 -13.29 4.98 2.45
CA GLY A 138 -13.67 3.86 1.60
C GLY A 138 -12.51 2.98 1.15
N LYS A 139 -11.31 3.18 1.71
CA LYS A 139 -10.10 2.43 1.33
C LYS A 139 -9.95 1.15 2.13
N LEU A 140 -9.40 0.13 1.50
CA LEU A 140 -8.99 -1.12 2.14
C LEU A 140 -7.65 -0.93 2.86
N LEU A 141 -7.32 -1.87 3.74
CA LEU A 141 -6.06 -1.89 4.47
C LEU A 141 -5.31 -3.20 4.25
N GLN A 142 -3.99 -3.10 4.16
CA GLN A 142 -3.10 -4.23 4.37
C GLN A 142 -2.20 -3.94 5.56
N LEU A 143 -2.21 -4.82 6.57
CA LEU A 143 -1.49 -4.65 7.83
C LEU A 143 -0.61 -5.87 8.14
N PHE A 144 0.54 -5.61 8.76
CA PHE A 144 1.43 -6.64 9.31
C PHE A 144 1.37 -6.59 10.83
N VAL A 145 0.66 -7.53 11.45
CA VAL A 145 0.28 -7.48 12.86
C VAL A 145 0.83 -8.71 13.60
N PRO A 146 1.48 -8.56 14.77
CA PRO A 146 1.88 -9.71 15.58
C PRO A 146 0.67 -10.59 15.94
N PRO A 147 0.80 -11.93 15.95
CA PRO A 147 -0.35 -12.85 16.03
C PRO A 147 -1.24 -12.59 17.25
N LYS A 148 -0.61 -12.32 18.41
CA LYS A 148 -1.29 -12.00 19.67
C LYS A 148 -2.13 -10.72 19.65
N LYS A 149 -1.94 -9.85 18.65
CA LYS A 149 -2.64 -8.57 18.52
C LYS A 149 -3.69 -8.56 17.41
N VAL A 150 -3.75 -9.61 16.59
CA VAL A 150 -4.65 -9.69 15.42
C VAL A 150 -6.11 -9.51 15.81
N MET A 151 -6.59 -10.31 16.77
CA MET A 151 -7.99 -10.25 17.24
C MET A 151 -8.37 -8.86 17.76
N ARG A 152 -7.48 -8.23 18.54
CA ARG A 152 -7.69 -6.87 19.05
C ARG A 152 -7.79 -5.83 17.92
N ILE A 153 -7.02 -5.97 16.85
CA ILE A 153 -7.12 -5.05 15.71
C ILE A 153 -8.43 -5.25 14.97
N LEU A 154 -8.80 -6.50 14.66
CA LEU A 154 -10.05 -6.83 13.97
C LEU A 154 -11.28 -6.32 14.71
N ASP A 155 -11.29 -6.35 16.05
CA ASP A 155 -12.36 -5.80 16.89
C ASP A 155 -12.54 -4.28 16.79
N ARG A 156 -11.52 -3.55 16.32
CA ARG A 156 -11.46 -2.08 16.40
C ARG A 156 -11.65 -1.40 15.05
N ILE A 157 -11.58 -2.15 13.96
CA ILE A 157 -11.67 -1.67 12.58
C ILE A 157 -12.70 -2.51 11.80
N SER A 158 -13.03 -2.11 10.57
CA SER A 158 -13.89 -2.91 9.70
C SER A 158 -13.11 -4.15 9.22
N HIS A 159 -13.35 -5.30 9.85
CA HIS A 159 -12.65 -6.56 9.54
C HIS A 159 -12.85 -7.03 8.09
N GLU A 160 -14.00 -6.74 7.47
CA GLU A 160 -14.27 -7.03 6.05
C GLU A 160 -13.41 -6.20 5.06
N LYS A 161 -12.73 -5.16 5.55
CA LYS A 161 -11.97 -4.20 4.72
C LYS A 161 -10.48 -4.17 5.07
N VAL A 162 -9.94 -5.29 5.52
CA VAL A 162 -8.53 -5.41 5.87
C VAL A 162 -7.98 -6.80 5.52
N ALA A 163 -6.78 -6.83 4.95
CA ALA A 163 -5.94 -8.02 4.85
C ALA A 163 -4.86 -7.95 5.94
N ILE A 164 -4.82 -8.95 6.83
CA ILE A 164 -3.79 -9.06 7.86
C ILE A 164 -2.77 -10.12 7.46
N SER A 165 -1.50 -9.74 7.47
CA SER A 165 -0.36 -10.64 7.43
C SER A 165 0.25 -10.77 8.83
N THR A 166 0.55 -12.00 9.25
CA THR A 166 1.14 -12.29 10.56
C THR A 166 2.07 -13.49 10.49
N THR A 167 2.99 -13.58 11.45
CA THR A 167 3.94 -14.70 11.56
C THR A 167 3.73 -15.38 12.91
N CYS A 168 3.29 -16.64 12.87
CA CYS A 168 3.16 -17.49 14.06
C CYS A 168 4.44 -18.31 14.26
N ALA A 169 4.71 -18.71 15.51
CA ALA A 169 5.87 -19.53 15.84
C ALA A 169 5.76 -20.97 15.32
N ASN A 170 4.55 -21.49 15.14
CA ASN A 170 4.30 -22.83 14.61
C ASN A 170 2.89 -22.97 14.01
N ILE A 171 2.65 -24.11 13.35
CA ILE A 171 1.37 -24.41 12.69
C ILE A 171 0.19 -24.51 13.66
N THR A 172 0.41 -24.93 14.91
CA THR A 172 -0.66 -25.04 15.91
C THR A 172 -1.17 -23.66 16.32
N GLU A 173 -0.26 -22.71 16.57
CA GLU A 173 -0.62 -21.31 16.84
C GLU A 173 -1.38 -20.71 15.65
N ALA A 174 -0.90 -20.93 14.42
CA ALA A 174 -1.57 -20.45 13.21
C ALA A 174 -2.99 -21.00 13.06
N ARG A 175 -3.18 -22.31 13.26
CA ARG A 175 -4.51 -22.95 13.19
C ARG A 175 -5.46 -22.46 14.26
N ASN A 176 -4.96 -22.26 15.49
CA ASN A 176 -5.78 -21.72 16.57
C ASN A 176 -6.23 -20.29 16.28
N LEU A 177 -5.33 -19.44 15.77
CA LEU A 177 -5.68 -18.07 15.38
C LEU A 177 -6.70 -18.04 14.24
N ILE A 178 -6.54 -18.88 13.21
CA ILE A 178 -7.52 -18.99 12.11
C ILE A 178 -8.89 -19.38 12.66
N LYS A 179 -8.94 -20.42 13.51
CA LYS A 179 -10.18 -20.88 14.12
C LYS A 179 -10.86 -19.77 14.94
N GLU A 180 -10.09 -19.02 15.74
CA GLU A 180 -10.64 -17.92 16.54
C GLU A 180 -11.20 -16.78 15.68
N ILE A 181 -10.57 -16.50 14.52
CA ILE A 181 -11.08 -15.52 13.56
C ILE A 181 -12.40 -16.01 12.95
N GLU A 182 -12.46 -17.25 12.46
CA GLU A 182 -13.65 -17.85 11.82
C GLU A 182 -14.85 -17.98 12.79
N GLU A 183 -14.60 -18.19 14.08
CA GLU A 183 -15.67 -18.28 15.08
C GLU A 183 -16.26 -16.91 15.45
N ARG A 184 -15.54 -15.81 15.19
CA ARG A 184 -15.89 -14.47 15.69
C ARG A 184 -16.27 -13.45 14.61
N PHE A 185 -15.73 -13.56 13.41
CA PHE A 185 -15.90 -12.60 12.31
C PHE A 185 -16.36 -13.29 11.03
#